data_AF-A0A972E737-F1
#
_entry.id   AF-A0A972E737-F1
#
_cell.length_a   1.000
_cell.length_b   1.000
_cell.length_c   1.000
_cell.angle_alpha   90.00
_cell.angle_beta   90.00
_cell.angle_gamma   90.00
#
_symmetry.space_group_name_H-M   'P 1'
#
loop_
_entity.id
_entity.type
_entity.pdbx_description
1 polymer ?
#
loop_
_entity_poly.entity_id
_entity_poly.type
_entity_poly.pdbx_seq_one_letter_code
_entity_poly.pdbx_strand_id
1 'polypeptide(L)'
;MDEVLEKVKELKKAIDDTPEMQEYLKNKTFLETNSEIIELKHNIANLRAAGKFTEAANLEQLYNAHPIINNYEASKEALYQLLKTIESLIK
;
A
#
# COMPACT_ATOMS: atom_id res chain seq x y z
N MET A 1 23.21 0.89 -24.62
CA MET A 1 22.36 1.70 -23.72
C MET A 1 20.89 1.40 -23.95
N ASP A 2 20.48 1.25 -25.22
CA ASP A 2 19.10 0.90 -25.59
C ASP A 2 18.66 -0.51 -25.14
N GLU A 3 19.51 -1.53 -25.27
CA GLU A 3 19.18 -2.91 -24.85
C GLU A 3 18.93 -3.04 -23.34
N VAL A 4 19.68 -2.30 -22.51
CA VAL A 4 19.47 -2.29 -21.05
C VAL A 4 18.14 -1.62 -20.71
N LEU A 5 17.80 -0.52 -21.40
CA LEU A 5 16.51 0.15 -21.23
C LEU A 5 15.35 -0.74 -21.67
N GLU A 6 15.52 -1.51 -22.73
CA GLU A 6 14.52 -2.48 -23.20
C GLU A 6 14.29 -3.59 -22.17
N LYS A 7 15.36 -4.21 -21.65
CA LYS A 7 15.26 -5.23 -20.59
C LYS A 7 14.63 -4.70 -19.30
N VAL A 8 14.91 -3.46 -18.92
CA VAL A 8 14.27 -2.82 -17.76
C VAL A 8 12.76 -2.62 -17.98
N LYS A 9 12.34 -2.26 -19.21
CA LYS A 9 10.91 -2.15 -19.55
C LYS A 9 10.21 -3.51 -19.50
N GLU A 10 10.86 -4.56 -20.02
CA GLU A 10 10.34 -5.92 -19.96
C GLU A 10 10.20 -6.41 -18.51
N LEU A 11 11.22 -6.16 -17.68
CA LEU A 11 11.17 -6.47 -16.25
C LEU A 11 10.05 -5.73 -15.54
N LYS A 12 9.88 -4.43 -15.81
CA LYS A 12 8.76 -3.66 -15.25
C LYS A 12 7.42 -4.28 -15.63
N LYS A 13 7.23 -4.63 -16.91
CA LYS A 13 5.99 -5.27 -17.37
C LYS A 13 5.75 -6.61 -16.68
N ALA A 14 6.80 -7.42 -16.53
CA ALA A 14 6.70 -8.69 -15.82
C ALA A 14 6.34 -8.49 -14.33
N ILE A 15 6.85 -7.44 -13.68
CA ILE A 15 6.47 -7.06 -12.32
C ILE A 15 5.00 -6.61 -12.28
N ASP A 16 4.58 -5.78 -13.24
CA ASP A 16 3.20 -5.31 -13.32
C ASP A 16 2.21 -6.48 -13.45
N ASP A 17 2.60 -7.55 -14.14
CA ASP A 17 1.79 -8.75 -14.37
C ASP A 17 1.84 -9.78 -13.21
N THR A 18 2.61 -9.54 -12.13
CA THR A 18 2.67 -10.51 -11.02
C THR A 18 1.41 -10.49 -10.14
N PRO A 19 1.05 -11.63 -9.52
CA PRO A 19 -0.05 -11.70 -8.56
C PRO A 19 0.10 -10.68 -7.42
N GLU A 20 1.30 -10.49 -6.89
CA GLU A 20 1.58 -9.58 -5.78
C GLU A 20 1.30 -8.11 -6.16
N MET A 21 1.68 -7.70 -7.38
CA MET A 21 1.41 -6.36 -7.86
C MET A 21 -0.08 -6.15 -8.14
N GLN A 22 -0.74 -7.13 -8.74
CA GLN A 22 -2.19 -7.07 -9.00
C GLN A 22 -3.01 -7.01 -7.71
N GLU A 23 -2.65 -7.81 -6.71
CA GLU A 23 -3.29 -7.80 -5.39
C GLU A 23 -3.05 -6.49 -4.65
N TYR A 24 -1.81 -5.96 -4.69
CA TYR A 24 -1.49 -4.64 -4.15
C TYR A 24 -2.35 -3.54 -4.80
N LEU A 25 -2.44 -3.50 -6.13
CA LEU A 25 -3.23 -2.50 -6.84
C LEU A 25 -4.73 -2.59 -6.51
N LYS A 26 -5.26 -3.81 -6.41
CA LYS A 26 -6.64 -4.06 -6.01
C LYS A 26 -6.92 -3.55 -4.59
N ASN A 27 -6.09 -3.94 -3.62
CA ASN A 27 -6.28 -3.53 -2.23
C ASN A 27 -6.05 -2.03 -2.03
N LYS A 28 -5.11 -1.44 -2.77
CA LYS A 28 -4.92 0.01 -2.84
C LYS A 28 -6.18 0.71 -3.34
N THR A 29 -6.79 0.19 -4.40
CA THR A 29 -8.03 0.77 -4.95
C THR A 29 -9.18 0.67 -3.93
N PHE A 30 -9.33 -0.46 -3.24
CA PHE A 30 -10.35 -0.59 -2.18
C PHE A 30 -10.09 0.36 -1.03
N LEU A 31 -8.84 0.53 -0.62
CA LEU A 31 -8.45 1.50 0.40
C LEU A 31 -8.82 2.93 -0.01
N GLU A 32 -8.50 3.32 -1.24
CA GLU A 32 -8.71 4.69 -1.75
C GLU A 32 -10.18 5.02 -2.06
N THR A 33 -11.03 4.00 -2.22
CA THR A 33 -12.45 4.18 -2.56
C THR A 33 -13.40 3.88 -1.41
N ASN A 34 -12.92 3.30 -0.30
CA ASN A 34 -13.74 2.97 0.85
C ASN A 34 -14.05 4.23 1.68
N SER A 35 -15.33 4.61 1.71
CA SER A 35 -15.80 5.81 2.40
C SER A 35 -15.52 5.80 3.91
N GLU A 36 -15.67 4.66 4.57
CA GLU A 36 -15.44 4.51 6.01
C GLU A 36 -13.97 4.80 6.37
N ILE A 37 -13.03 4.23 5.61
CA ILE A 37 -11.60 4.48 5.81
C ILE A 37 -11.23 5.94 5.53
N ILE A 38 -11.78 6.53 4.46
CA ILE A 38 -11.55 7.94 4.13
C ILE A 38 -12.05 8.84 5.27
N GLU A 39 -13.25 8.57 5.78
CA GLU A 39 -13.83 9.31 6.91
C GLU A 39 -13.02 9.14 8.19
N LEU A 40 -12.60 7.92 8.53
CA LEU A 40 -11.71 7.66 9.67
C LEU A 40 -10.43 8.48 9.57
N LYS A 41 -9.79 8.49 8.40
CA LYS A 41 -8.56 9.26 8.16
C LYS A 41 -8.79 10.77 8.33
N HIS A 42 -9.89 11.31 7.82
CA HIS A 42 -10.26 12.71 8.02
C HIS A 42 -10.54 13.04 9.48
N ASN A 43 -11.28 12.18 10.19
CA ASN A 43 -11.62 12.38 11.59
C ASN A 43 -10.36 12.36 12.48
N ILE A 44 -9.44 11.42 12.24
CA ILE A 44 -8.13 11.38 12.91
C ILE A 44 -7.37 12.70 12.69
N ALA A 45 -7.28 13.18 11.45
CA ALA A 45 -6.59 14.43 11.13
C ALA A 45 -7.23 15.64 11.82
N ASN A 46 -8.56 15.73 11.82
CA ASN A 46 -9.30 16.80 12.48
C ASN A 46 -9.11 16.80 14.00
N LEU A 47 -9.12 15.61 14.63
CA LEU A 47 -8.87 15.49 16.07
C LEU A 47 -7.45 15.90 16.44
N ARG A 48 -6.44 15.47 15.66
CA ARG A 48 -5.05 15.92 15.86
C ARG A 48 -4.91 17.43 15.71
N ALA A 49 -5.53 18.02 14.69
CA ALA A 49 -5.53 19.47 14.48
C ALA A 49 -6.20 20.23 15.63
N ALA A 50 -7.21 19.63 16.26
CA ALA A 50 -7.90 20.18 17.44
C ALA A 50 -7.18 19.90 18.78
N GLY A 51 -6.00 19.26 18.76
CA GLY A 51 -5.26 18.89 19.98
C GLY A 51 -5.85 17.71 20.77
N LYS A 52 -6.83 17.00 20.20
CA LYS A 52 -7.50 15.83 20.81
C LYS A 52 -6.76 14.54 20.50
N PHE A 53 -5.53 14.45 21.00
CA PHE A 53 -4.61 13.36 20.64
C PHE A 53 -5.07 11.99 21.15
N THR A 54 -5.73 11.92 22.31
CA THR A 54 -6.23 10.65 22.86
C THR A 54 -7.36 10.08 22.01
N GLU A 55 -8.33 10.91 21.61
CA GLU A 55 -9.41 10.49 20.72
C GLU A 55 -8.89 10.15 19.33
N ALA A 56 -7.92 10.91 18.82
CA ALA A 56 -7.25 10.58 17.56
C ALA A 56 -6.56 9.20 17.63
N ALA A 57 -5.86 8.92 18.73
CA ALA A 57 -5.20 7.63 18.94
C ALA A 57 -6.20 6.46 19.01
N ASN A 58 -7.36 6.66 19.63
CA ASN A 58 -8.42 5.65 19.66
C ASN A 58 -8.97 5.37 18.25
N LEU A 59 -9.19 6.41 17.43
CA LEU A 59 -9.60 6.22 16.04
C LEU A 59 -8.50 5.60 15.18
N GLU A 60 -7.23 5.90 15.44
CA GLU A 60 -6.09 5.26 14.77
C GLU A 60 -6.04 3.77 15.04
N GLN A 61 -6.38 3.32 16.25
CA GLN A 61 -6.49 1.88 16.55
C GLN A 61 -7.59 1.22 15.72
N LEU A 62 -8.75 1.87 15.56
CA LEU A 62 -9.83 1.36 14.72
C LEU A 62 -9.45 1.33 13.23
N TYR A 63 -8.81 2.41 12.75
CA TYR A 63 -8.28 2.47 11.39
C TYR A 63 -7.28 1.34 11.14
N ASN A 64 -6.30 1.15 12.03
CA ASN A 64 -5.28 0.12 11.88
C ASN A 64 -5.84 -1.31 12.02
N ALA A 65 -6.92 -1.49 12.78
CA ALA A 65 -7.59 -2.78 12.90
C ALA A 65 -8.51 -3.12 11.72
N HIS A 66 -8.77 -2.15 10.82
CA HIS A 66 -9.73 -2.34 9.74
C HIS A 66 -9.23 -3.37 8.70
N PRO A 67 -10.07 -4.35 8.28
CA PRO A 67 -9.65 -5.41 7.35
C PRO A 67 -9.02 -4.92 6.05
N ILE A 68 -9.55 -3.83 5.47
CA ILE A 68 -8.99 -3.24 4.24
C ILE A 68 -7.56 -2.73 4.46
N ILE A 69 -7.26 -2.14 5.61
CA ILE A 69 -5.90 -1.68 5.95
C ILE A 69 -4.97 -2.87 6.11
N ASN A 70 -5.40 -3.91 6.84
CA ASN A 70 -4.62 -5.13 7.01
C ASN A 70 -4.31 -5.81 5.67
N ASN A 71 -5.30 -5.95 4.79
CA ASN A 71 -5.12 -6.55 3.47
C ASN A 71 -4.19 -5.71 2.58
N TYR A 72 -4.33 -4.38 2.62
CA TYR A 72 -3.43 -3.48 1.92
C TYR A 72 -1.99 -3.64 2.42
N GLU A 73 -1.74 -3.58 3.72
CA GLU A 73 -0.40 -3.71 4.29
C GLU A 73 0.21 -5.11 4.02
N ALA A 74 -0.58 -6.18 4.09
CA ALA A 74 -0.13 -7.52 3.74
C ALA A 74 0.30 -7.62 2.27
N SER A 75 -0.51 -7.12 1.34
CA SER A 75 -0.19 -7.12 -0.10
C SER A 75 1.01 -6.22 -0.44
N LYS A 76 1.15 -5.09 0.26
CA LYS A 76 2.30 -4.19 0.14
C LYS A 76 3.60 -4.85 0.61
N GLU A 77 3.56 -5.58 1.72
CA GLU A 77 4.72 -6.33 2.22
C GLU A 77 5.10 -7.45 1.24
N ALA A 78 4.13 -8.21 0.72
CA ALA A 78 4.38 -9.25 -0.28
C ALA A 78 5.05 -8.69 -1.54
N LEU A 79 4.53 -7.57 -2.08
CA LEU A 79 5.15 -6.88 -3.21
C LEU A 79 6.57 -6.41 -2.89
N TYR A 80 6.80 -5.87 -1.70
CA TYR A 80 8.14 -5.44 -1.28
C TYR A 80 9.15 -6.59 -1.22
N GLN A 81 8.73 -7.76 -0.72
CA GLN A 81 9.59 -8.96 -0.70
C GLN A 81 9.90 -9.48 -2.11
N LEU A 82 8.92 -9.44 -3.02
CA LEU A 82 9.15 -9.76 -4.43
C LEU A 82 10.19 -8.82 -5.03
N LEU A 83 10.02 -7.50 -4.86
CA LEU A 83 10.94 -6.50 -5.39
C LEU A 83 12.37 -6.65 -4.83
N LYS A 84 12.50 -6.96 -3.53
CA LYS A 84 13.80 -7.28 -2.92
C LYS A 84 14.46 -8.51 -3.51
N THR A 85 13.67 -9.54 -3.82
CA THR A 85 14.17 -10.76 -4.46
C THR A 85 14.66 -10.47 -5.88
N ILE A 86 13.92 -9.66 -6.63
CA ILE A 86 14.36 -9.22 -7.96
C ILE A 86 15.65 -8.38 -7.87
N GLU A 87 15.73 -7.47 -6.90
CA GLU A 87 16.94 -6.66 -6.66
C GLU A 87 18.17 -7.54 -6.34
N SER A 88 17.99 -8.64 -5.60
CA SER A 88 19.10 -9.54 -5.27
C SER A 88 19.55 -10.41 -6.46
N LEU A 89 18.65 -10.71 -7.41
CA LEU A 89 18.96 -11.49 -8.61
C LEU A 89 19.67 -10.69 -9.71
N ILE A 90 19.52 -9.36 -9.71
CA ILE A 90 20.12 -8.46 -10.72
C ILE A 90 21.52 -7.99 -10.30
N LYS A 91 21.94 -8.26 -9.06
CA LYS A 91 23.30 -8.00 -8.55
C LYS A 91 24.30 -9.02 -9.08
#